data_AF-A0A7Y3P1L6-F1
#
_entry.id   AF-A0A7Y3P1L6-F1
#
_cell.length_a   1.000
_cell.length_b   1.000
_cell.length_c   1.000
_cell.angle_alpha   90.00
_cell.angle_beta   90.00
_cell.angle_gamma   90.00
#
_symmetry.space_group_name_H-M   'P 1'
#
loop_
_entity.id
_entity.type
_entity.pdbx_description
1 polymer ?
#
loop_
_entity_poly.entity_id
_entity_poly.type
_entity_poly.pdbx_seq_one_letter_code
_entity_poly.pdbx_strand_id
1 'polypeptide(L)'
;MKKLTLLFITMNLAAVCHAQFGGFFNKVKDETEDKVSNNVSDKVSDKAANDVDKAMDGKTDSTKNKPQSSTSGSTNNNNGNANNSSAKSVSGTSGDFKTYANYDFVPGDTIIFADNFSGDQDGEFPSHWNLDDGQGILNKVGDNEAFCLTQGNWALVSPRMKNASYLSHTFTVEFDYFVKPWAFGTSVVFPKAAQVNDPAIEFNNLGRVSTDNFPKDFSGDFPGNTDNFSNTWHHVAVIFKDNELKCYVDQYRVMVIPDANLTPKSIQFGGIGSLDKPVIFKNVRIASGGSMNIVNKKFTGSKIVTHGIRFDVDKATILPESMGTLNMIKNIMDNNPELKFEVDGYTDNTGDAQHNLTLSQQRADAVKTQLVSMGIDASRLTTKGSGANNPISSNDTPEGRANNRRVEFVKMP
;
A
#
# COMPACT_ATOMS: atom_id res chain seq x y z
N MET A 1 -3.43 -13.82 -82.81
CA MET A 1 -3.03 -12.49 -83.32
C MET A 1 -2.18 -11.79 -82.26
N LYS A 2 -0.94 -11.41 -82.62
CA LYS A 2 0.01 -10.39 -82.06
C LYS A 2 0.28 -10.42 -80.54
N LYS A 3 1.41 -10.91 -80.00
CA LYS A 3 2.84 -10.45 -79.98
C LYS A 3 3.08 -9.00 -79.49
N LEU A 4 3.87 -8.84 -78.41
CA LEU A 4 5.01 -7.90 -78.16
C LEU A 4 5.11 -7.60 -76.64
N THR A 5 6.22 -7.27 -75.98
CA THR A 5 7.69 -7.34 -76.18
C THR A 5 8.32 -6.73 -74.92
N LEU A 6 9.48 -7.25 -74.53
CA LEU A 6 10.40 -6.73 -73.51
C LEU A 6 10.99 -5.37 -73.95
N LEU A 7 11.00 -4.34 -73.09
CA LEU A 7 11.86 -3.15 -73.28
C LEU A 7 12.57 -2.80 -71.97
N PHE A 8 13.86 -2.54 -72.11
CA PHE A 8 14.89 -2.34 -71.09
C PHE A 8 15.38 -0.87 -71.18
N ILE A 9 15.73 -0.28 -70.02
CA ILE A 9 16.73 0.79 -69.77
C ILE A 9 16.40 2.26 -70.16
N THR A 10 16.32 3.13 -69.15
CA THR A 10 17.23 4.28 -68.85
C THR A 10 16.60 5.10 -67.69
N MET A 11 17.12 5.06 -66.46
CA MET A 11 18.32 5.72 -65.91
C MET A 11 18.09 7.19 -65.47
N ASN A 12 17.95 7.36 -64.15
CA ASN A 12 18.43 8.45 -63.28
C ASN A 12 18.59 7.74 -61.92
N LEU A 13 19.74 7.26 -61.44
CA LEU A 13 21.05 7.86 -61.21
C LEU A 13 21.02 9.24 -60.53
N ALA A 14 20.83 9.23 -59.22
CA ALA A 14 21.71 9.96 -58.31
C ALA A 14 22.08 9.01 -57.17
N ALA A 15 23.32 8.53 -57.23
CA ALA A 15 23.94 7.65 -56.25
C ALA A 15 24.61 8.49 -55.15
N VAL A 16 24.42 8.04 -53.91
CA VAL A 16 25.44 7.77 -52.88
C VAL A 16 26.49 8.86 -52.62
N CYS A 17 26.48 9.42 -51.40
CA CYS A 17 27.60 9.29 -50.44
C CYS A 17 27.37 10.02 -49.10
N HIS A 18 27.58 9.26 -48.02
CA HIS A 18 28.27 9.63 -46.78
C HIS A 18 27.84 10.88 -45.98
N ALA A 19 27.27 10.62 -44.81
CA ALA A 19 27.73 11.21 -43.55
C ALA A 19 27.45 10.27 -42.36
N GLN A 20 28.33 9.29 -42.16
CA GLN A 20 28.75 8.91 -40.80
C GLN A 20 29.41 10.14 -40.20
N PHE A 21 28.76 10.86 -39.30
CA PHE A 21 29.37 11.61 -38.19
C PHE A 21 28.23 12.08 -37.29
N GLY A 22 28.15 11.48 -36.10
CA GLY A 22 27.13 11.78 -35.09
C GLY A 22 27.19 10.83 -33.89
N GLY A 23 27.72 9.62 -34.09
CA GLY A 23 28.13 8.72 -33.02
C GLY A 23 29.62 8.87 -32.70
N PHE A 24 30.02 9.94 -32.01
CA PHE A 24 31.30 9.94 -31.25
C PHE A 24 31.42 11.04 -30.17
N PHE A 25 30.48 11.99 -30.04
CA PHE A 25 30.58 13.07 -29.03
C PHE A 25 29.52 13.07 -27.92
N ASN A 26 28.60 12.09 -27.87
CA ASN A 26 27.67 11.93 -26.75
C ASN A 26 28.03 10.81 -25.76
N LYS A 27 29.23 10.22 -25.86
CA LYS A 27 29.66 9.12 -24.99
C LYS A 27 30.69 9.51 -23.92
N VAL A 28 30.94 10.81 -23.71
CA VAL A 28 31.92 11.32 -22.73
C VAL A 28 31.33 12.39 -21.80
N LYS A 29 30.03 12.71 -21.91
CA LYS A 29 29.38 13.69 -21.02
C LYS A 29 28.45 13.09 -19.96
N ASP A 30 27.87 11.91 -20.21
CA ASP A 30 26.98 11.23 -19.24
C ASP A 30 27.71 10.40 -18.18
N GLU A 31 29.01 10.10 -18.32
CA GLU A 31 29.75 9.30 -17.33
C GLU A 31 30.35 10.10 -16.16
N THR A 32 30.11 11.42 -16.10
CA THR A 32 30.70 12.30 -15.05
C THR A 32 29.67 12.85 -14.06
N GLU A 33 28.36 12.84 -14.39
CA GLU A 33 27.30 13.26 -13.45
C GLU A 33 26.73 12.08 -12.63
N ASP A 34 26.78 10.85 -13.16
CA ASP A 34 26.32 9.63 -12.47
C ASP A 34 27.27 9.11 -11.37
N LYS A 35 28.49 9.68 -11.26
CA LYS A 35 29.47 9.29 -10.23
C LYS A 35 29.48 10.20 -8.99
N VAL A 36 28.71 11.29 -8.99
CA VAL A 36 28.73 12.27 -7.89
C VAL A 36 27.52 12.14 -6.94
N SER A 37 26.41 11.50 -7.35
CA SER A 37 25.24 11.28 -6.47
C SER A 37 25.22 9.95 -5.70
N ASN A 38 26.07 8.98 -6.04
CA ASN A 38 26.01 7.62 -5.45
C ASN A 38 27.12 7.30 -4.44
N ASN A 39 27.69 8.32 -3.76
CA ASN A 39 28.83 8.11 -2.85
C ASN A 39 28.69 8.72 -1.45
N VAL A 40 27.50 9.19 -1.05
CA VAL A 40 27.29 9.81 0.28
C VAL A 40 26.40 8.96 1.21
N SER A 41 25.53 8.08 0.72
CA SER A 41 24.70 7.22 1.58
C SER A 41 25.39 5.94 2.06
N ASP A 42 26.31 5.38 1.28
CA ASP A 42 26.77 4.00 1.48
C ASP A 42 28.07 3.88 2.29
N LYS A 43 28.61 5.00 2.81
CA LYS A 43 29.83 5.01 3.64
C LYS A 43 29.61 5.22 5.13
N VAL A 44 28.36 5.36 5.59
CA VAL A 44 28.06 5.59 7.02
C VAL A 44 27.51 4.34 7.73
N SER A 45 26.95 3.37 7.01
CA SER A 45 26.38 2.14 7.61
C SER A 45 27.39 1.02 7.86
N ASP A 46 28.45 0.89 7.07
CA ASP A 46 29.30 -0.30 7.08
C ASP A 46 30.45 -0.27 8.10
N LYS A 47 30.64 0.85 8.81
CA LYS A 47 31.66 0.96 9.87
C LYS A 47 31.14 0.63 11.27
N ALA A 48 29.84 0.39 11.44
CA ALA A 48 29.24 0.12 12.76
C ALA A 48 28.91 -1.36 13.02
N ALA A 49 29.06 -2.25 12.02
CA ALA A 49 28.63 -3.65 12.13
C ALA A 49 29.76 -4.67 12.42
N ASN A 50 31.04 -4.27 12.40
CA ASN A 50 32.17 -5.22 12.45
C ASN A 50 32.91 -5.34 13.80
N ASP A 51 32.46 -4.70 14.88
CA ASP A 51 33.15 -4.74 16.18
C ASP A 51 32.39 -5.47 17.32
N VAL A 52 31.29 -6.19 17.04
CA VAL A 52 30.47 -6.82 18.11
C VAL A 52 30.59 -8.35 18.18
N ASP A 53 31.20 -9.04 17.22
CA ASP A 53 31.12 -10.52 17.15
C ASP A 53 32.36 -11.30 17.62
N LYS A 54 33.10 -10.74 18.59
CA LYS A 54 34.18 -11.45 19.30
C LYS A 54 34.15 -11.25 20.80
N ALA A 55 33.05 -11.62 21.46
CA ALA A 55 33.05 -11.96 22.87
C ALA A 55 31.72 -12.61 23.28
N MET A 56 31.54 -13.90 23.01
CA MET A 56 30.68 -14.78 23.82
C MET A 56 30.90 -16.22 23.39
N ASP A 57 31.98 -16.79 23.92
CA ASP A 57 32.16 -18.24 24.01
C ASP A 57 32.17 -18.63 25.49
N GLY A 58 31.48 -19.73 25.82
CA GLY A 58 31.57 -20.41 27.12
C GLY A 58 30.47 -20.12 28.14
N LYS A 59 29.39 -20.91 28.13
CA LYS A 59 29.17 -22.00 29.12
C LYS A 59 27.79 -22.65 28.98
N THR A 60 27.84 -23.95 28.76
CA THR A 60 26.83 -24.99 29.02
C THR A 60 26.36 -25.01 30.47
N ASP A 61 25.07 -25.28 30.73
CA ASP A 61 24.64 -26.58 31.26
C ASP A 61 23.11 -26.79 31.17
N SER A 62 22.74 -28.03 31.38
CA SER A 62 21.56 -28.77 30.95
C SER A 62 20.57 -29.02 32.09
N THR A 63 19.28 -29.25 31.80
CA THR A 63 18.49 -30.37 32.36
C THR A 63 17.11 -30.55 31.72
N LYS A 64 16.74 -31.82 31.56
CA LYS A 64 15.54 -32.41 30.94
C LYS A 64 14.35 -32.41 31.92
N ASN A 65 13.10 -32.34 31.42
CA ASN A 65 12.19 -33.51 31.36
C ASN A 65 10.84 -33.25 30.67
N LYS A 66 10.26 -34.37 30.22
CA LYS A 66 9.19 -34.60 29.22
C LYS A 66 7.77 -34.71 29.87
N PRO A 67 6.68 -35.14 29.18
CA PRO A 67 5.38 -34.44 29.16
C PRO A 67 4.20 -35.27 29.71
N GLN A 68 2.98 -34.72 29.85
CA GLN A 68 1.77 -35.54 29.69
C GLN A 68 0.48 -34.78 29.39
N SER A 69 -0.31 -35.41 28.53
CA SER A 69 -1.69 -35.20 28.10
C SER A 69 -2.76 -35.52 29.15
N SER A 70 -3.97 -34.94 29.02
CA SER A 70 -5.25 -35.68 28.80
C SER A 70 -6.51 -34.81 28.88
N THR A 71 -7.28 -34.81 27.79
CA THR A 71 -8.71 -35.20 27.64
C THR A 71 -9.87 -34.55 28.44
N SER A 72 -10.84 -34.07 27.64
CA SER A 72 -12.32 -33.91 27.78
C SER A 72 -13.06 -34.04 29.10
N GLY A 73 -14.02 -33.11 29.28
CA GLY A 73 -15.27 -33.31 30.00
C GLY A 73 -16.37 -32.41 29.44
N SER A 74 -17.45 -33.01 28.93
CA SER A 74 -18.67 -32.36 28.44
C SER A 74 -19.76 -32.44 29.50
N THR A 75 -20.53 -31.37 29.71
CA THR A 75 -21.91 -31.48 30.19
C THR A 75 -22.77 -30.29 29.77
N ASN A 76 -23.86 -30.62 29.07
CA ASN A 76 -25.03 -29.80 28.83
C ASN A 76 -25.80 -29.53 30.14
N ASN A 77 -26.49 -28.38 30.23
CA ASN A 77 -27.87 -28.38 30.72
C ASN A 77 -28.70 -27.18 30.24
N ASN A 78 -29.97 -27.49 29.99
CA ASN A 78 -30.98 -26.69 29.32
C ASN A 78 -31.76 -25.72 30.25
N ASN A 79 -32.37 -24.73 29.58
CA ASN A 79 -33.77 -24.28 29.68
C ASN A 79 -34.13 -23.03 30.51
N GLY A 80 -34.99 -22.18 29.92
CA GLY A 80 -36.02 -21.47 30.70
C GLY A 80 -36.27 -19.96 30.48
N ASN A 81 -36.73 -19.59 29.29
CA ASN A 81 -37.84 -18.66 28.95
C ASN A 81 -38.23 -17.43 29.84
N ALA A 82 -38.39 -16.27 29.15
CA ALA A 82 -39.57 -15.36 29.11
C ALA A 82 -39.36 -13.86 29.46
N ASN A 83 -39.61 -13.02 28.43
CA ASN A 83 -40.23 -11.67 28.38
C ASN A 83 -39.98 -10.64 29.49
N ASN A 84 -39.52 -9.43 29.14
CA ASN A 84 -40.36 -8.31 28.64
C ASN A 84 -39.54 -7.01 28.44
N SER A 85 -39.65 -6.42 27.24
CA SER A 85 -39.66 -4.99 26.86
C SER A 85 -38.86 -3.94 27.66
N SER A 86 -37.87 -3.31 27.01
CA SER A 86 -37.89 -1.87 26.64
C SER A 86 -36.49 -1.30 26.31
N ALA A 87 -36.48 -0.27 25.46
CA ALA A 87 -35.38 0.64 25.11
C ALA A 87 -34.28 0.09 24.15
N LYS A 88 -34.50 0.35 22.84
CA LYS A 88 -33.45 0.38 21.81
C LYS A 88 -32.40 1.42 22.19
N SER A 89 -31.25 0.96 22.69
CA SER A 89 -30.00 1.70 22.62
C SER A 89 -29.22 1.20 21.41
N VAL A 90 -28.79 2.14 20.57
CA VAL A 90 -27.90 1.89 19.45
C VAL A 90 -26.52 1.67 20.06
N SER A 91 -26.08 0.41 20.20
CA SER A 91 -24.69 0.09 20.52
C SER A 91 -23.92 -0.07 19.22
N GLY A 92 -23.13 0.96 18.88
CA GLY A 92 -22.03 0.80 17.96
C GLY A 92 -21.08 -0.23 18.55
N THR A 93 -20.88 -1.35 17.85
CA THR A 93 -19.93 -2.38 18.26
C THR A 93 -18.53 -1.83 18.07
N SER A 94 -17.91 -1.34 19.14
CA SER A 94 -16.46 -1.25 19.23
C SER A 94 -15.93 -2.68 19.16
N GLY A 95 -15.43 -3.08 17.97
CA GLY A 95 -14.80 -4.39 17.79
C GLY A 95 -13.69 -4.58 18.82
N ASP A 96 -13.68 -5.76 19.45
CA ASP A 96 -12.72 -6.11 20.50
C ASP A 96 -11.28 -5.96 19.98
N PHE A 97 -10.49 -5.09 20.61
CA PHE A 97 -9.17 -4.64 20.12
C PHE A 97 -8.09 -5.75 20.06
N LYS A 98 -8.36 -6.94 20.61
CA LYS A 98 -7.51 -8.14 20.43
C LYS A 98 -7.41 -8.61 18.96
N THR A 99 -8.35 -8.18 18.10
CA THR A 99 -8.41 -8.59 16.68
C THR A 99 -7.22 -8.07 15.85
N TYR A 100 -6.57 -6.98 16.27
CA TYR A 100 -5.53 -6.28 15.51
C TYR A 100 -4.09 -6.67 15.84
N ALA A 101 -3.88 -7.58 16.81
CA ALA A 101 -2.54 -7.88 17.33
C ALA A 101 -1.55 -8.41 16.27
N ASN A 102 -2.06 -8.92 15.14
CA ASN A 102 -1.26 -9.45 14.04
C ASN A 102 -1.13 -8.49 12.84
N TYR A 103 -1.75 -7.30 12.90
CA TYR A 103 -1.66 -6.29 11.84
C TYR A 103 -0.39 -5.45 12.03
N ASP A 104 0.64 -5.79 11.24
CA ASP A 104 2.01 -5.26 11.30
C ASP A 104 2.40 -4.44 10.06
N PHE A 105 1.44 -4.13 9.17
CA PHE A 105 1.68 -3.35 7.97
C PHE A 105 2.04 -1.90 8.31
N VAL A 106 3.22 -1.45 7.87
CA VAL A 106 3.62 -0.05 7.89
C VAL A 106 3.89 0.40 6.46
N PRO A 107 3.17 1.40 5.95
CA PRO A 107 3.35 1.85 4.57
C PRO A 107 4.72 2.46 4.32
N GLY A 108 5.16 2.43 3.07
CA GLY A 108 6.35 3.15 2.62
C GLY A 108 6.27 4.65 2.89
N ASP A 109 7.39 5.27 3.19
CA ASP A 109 7.48 6.70 3.53
C ASP A 109 7.63 7.59 2.29
N THR A 110 8.12 7.02 1.19
CA THR A 110 8.37 7.73 -0.07
C THR A 110 7.27 7.37 -1.06
N ILE A 111 6.23 8.21 -1.16
CA ILE A 111 5.14 8.03 -2.14
C ILE A 111 5.70 8.21 -3.55
N ILE A 112 5.59 7.17 -4.38
CA ILE A 112 6.04 7.19 -5.77
C ILE A 112 4.88 7.35 -6.75
N PHE A 113 3.67 6.95 -6.36
CA PHE A 113 2.43 7.18 -7.12
C PHE A 113 1.26 7.21 -6.15
N ALA A 114 0.29 8.10 -6.38
CA ALA A 114 -0.97 8.08 -5.65
C ALA A 114 -2.09 8.61 -6.53
N ASP A 115 -3.26 8.01 -6.47
CA ASP A 115 -4.44 8.51 -7.17
C ASP A 115 -5.73 8.15 -6.44
N ASN A 116 -6.52 9.17 -6.14
CA ASN A 116 -7.86 9.05 -5.56
C ASN A 116 -8.96 9.44 -6.56
N PHE A 117 -8.58 9.73 -7.81
CA PHE A 117 -9.46 10.08 -8.93
C PHE A 117 -10.27 11.37 -8.80
N SER A 118 -10.10 12.13 -7.72
CA SER A 118 -10.93 13.31 -7.45
C SER A 118 -10.70 14.49 -8.40
N GLY A 119 -9.75 14.38 -9.32
CA GLY A 119 -9.44 15.40 -10.33
C GLY A 119 -9.82 15.00 -11.75
N ASP A 120 -10.28 13.76 -11.95
CA ASP A 120 -10.65 13.22 -13.25
C ASP A 120 -12.16 13.39 -13.51
N GLN A 121 -12.56 13.38 -14.78
CA GLN A 121 -13.95 13.57 -15.17
C GLN A 121 -14.72 12.23 -15.14
N ASP A 122 -15.92 12.26 -14.57
CA ASP A 122 -16.86 11.12 -14.61
C ASP A 122 -17.16 10.67 -16.04
N GLY A 123 -17.09 9.37 -16.29
CA GLY A 123 -17.25 8.75 -17.60
C GLY A 123 -16.00 8.76 -18.49
N GLU A 124 -14.92 9.45 -18.11
CA GLU A 124 -13.68 9.50 -18.88
C GLU A 124 -12.62 8.53 -18.34
N PHE A 125 -11.60 8.26 -19.15
CA PHE A 125 -10.44 7.48 -18.70
C PHE A 125 -9.53 8.35 -17.80
N PRO A 126 -9.17 7.90 -16.58
CA PRO A 126 -8.31 8.66 -15.67
C PRO A 126 -6.96 9.05 -16.28
N SER A 127 -6.60 10.33 -16.16
CA SER A 127 -5.49 10.94 -16.90
C SER A 127 -4.10 10.47 -16.44
N HIS A 128 -3.98 10.01 -15.19
CA HIS A 128 -2.73 9.50 -14.61
C HIS A 128 -2.46 8.02 -14.88
N TRP A 129 -3.26 7.39 -15.75
CA TRP A 129 -3.18 5.97 -16.04
C TRP A 129 -2.89 5.71 -17.51
N ASN A 130 -2.36 4.54 -17.80
CA ASN A 130 -2.30 3.98 -19.15
C ASN A 130 -3.30 2.83 -19.25
N LEU A 131 -3.93 2.70 -20.41
CA LEU A 131 -4.71 1.52 -20.77
C LEU A 131 -3.78 0.54 -21.46
N ASP A 132 -3.50 -0.59 -20.82
CA ASP A 132 -2.60 -1.61 -21.34
C ASP A 132 -3.38 -2.69 -22.11
N ASP A 133 -4.58 -3.05 -21.62
CA ASP A 133 -5.53 -3.95 -22.30
C ASP A 133 -6.97 -3.68 -21.82
N GLY A 134 -7.96 -4.06 -22.61
CA GLY A 134 -9.38 -3.92 -22.29
C GLY A 134 -9.90 -2.49 -22.47
N GLN A 135 -10.87 -2.10 -21.64
CA GLN A 135 -11.41 -0.75 -21.52
C GLN A 135 -11.76 -0.45 -20.07
N GLY A 136 -11.73 0.83 -19.70
CA GLY A 136 -12.16 1.29 -18.39
C GLY A 136 -12.53 2.76 -18.40
N ILE A 137 -13.31 3.17 -17.41
CA ILE A 137 -13.75 4.56 -17.21
C ILE A 137 -13.80 4.86 -15.72
N LEU A 138 -13.68 6.14 -15.36
CA LEU A 138 -14.07 6.60 -14.05
C LEU A 138 -15.60 6.59 -13.94
N ASN A 139 -16.13 6.06 -12.84
CA ASN A 139 -17.56 6.08 -12.57
C ASN A 139 -17.84 6.14 -11.07
N LYS A 140 -19.09 6.40 -10.69
CA LYS A 140 -19.55 6.39 -9.30
C LYS A 140 -20.04 5.01 -8.86
N VAL A 141 -19.58 4.58 -7.71
CA VAL A 141 -20.04 3.38 -7.01
C VAL A 141 -20.51 3.79 -5.61
N GLY A 142 -21.83 4.00 -5.48
CA GLY A 142 -22.41 4.74 -4.37
C GLY A 142 -21.93 6.19 -4.39
N ASP A 143 -21.42 6.67 -3.26
CA ASP A 143 -20.89 8.04 -3.13
C ASP A 143 -19.40 8.17 -3.51
N ASN A 144 -18.79 7.12 -4.06
CA ASN A 144 -17.35 7.06 -4.32
C ASN A 144 -17.04 7.07 -5.81
N GLU A 145 -16.12 7.94 -6.22
CA GLU A 145 -15.47 7.84 -7.53
C GLU A 145 -14.51 6.64 -7.55
N ALA A 146 -14.61 5.84 -8.60
CA ALA A 146 -13.86 4.61 -8.73
C ALA A 146 -13.53 4.30 -10.18
N PHE A 147 -12.33 3.79 -10.42
CA PHE A 147 -11.94 3.34 -11.73
C PHE A 147 -12.57 1.97 -11.98
N CYS A 148 -13.41 1.91 -13.01
CA CYS A 148 -14.15 0.72 -13.41
C CYS A 148 -13.58 0.19 -14.72
N LEU A 149 -12.94 -0.98 -14.71
CA LEU A 149 -12.55 -1.67 -15.94
C LEU A 149 -13.74 -2.49 -16.45
N THR A 150 -14.34 -2.02 -17.54
CA THR A 150 -15.68 -2.41 -18.00
C THR A 150 -15.66 -3.43 -19.13
N GLN A 151 -14.49 -3.73 -19.71
CA GLN A 151 -14.41 -4.73 -20.78
C GLN A 151 -13.02 -5.35 -20.87
N GLY A 152 -12.93 -6.67 -20.80
CA GLY A 152 -11.72 -7.43 -21.11
C GLY A 152 -11.70 -8.78 -20.40
N ASN A 153 -11.21 -9.81 -21.10
CA ASN A 153 -10.86 -11.10 -20.46
C ASN A 153 -9.58 -10.98 -19.59
N TRP A 154 -8.94 -9.81 -19.62
CA TRP A 154 -7.92 -9.33 -18.70
C TRP A 154 -7.71 -7.84 -18.98
N ALA A 155 -8.65 -7.00 -18.52
CA ALA A 155 -8.48 -5.55 -18.64
C ALA A 155 -7.35 -5.13 -17.70
N LEU A 156 -6.40 -4.34 -18.20
CA LEU A 156 -5.17 -3.97 -17.50
C LEU A 156 -4.90 -2.49 -17.65
N VAL A 157 -4.55 -1.86 -16.53
CA VAL A 157 -4.11 -0.47 -16.48
C VAL A 157 -2.86 -0.34 -15.62
N SER A 158 -1.97 0.55 -16.00
CA SER A 158 -0.76 0.88 -15.24
C SER A 158 -0.76 2.35 -14.81
N PRO A 159 -0.17 2.67 -13.66
CA PRO A 159 0.21 4.04 -13.35
C PRO A 159 1.06 4.65 -14.46
N ARG A 160 0.76 5.88 -14.87
CA ARG A 160 1.57 6.60 -15.85
C ARG A 160 2.82 7.15 -15.19
N MET A 161 3.90 6.38 -15.27
CA MET A 161 5.18 6.69 -14.63
C MET A 161 6.21 7.23 -15.63
N LYS A 162 7.11 8.10 -15.15
CA LYS A 162 8.23 8.62 -15.96
C LYS A 162 9.21 7.52 -16.38
N ASN A 163 9.43 6.54 -15.50
CA ASN A 163 10.31 5.40 -15.71
C ASN A 163 9.48 4.12 -15.73
N ALA A 164 9.77 3.21 -16.66
CA ALA A 164 9.10 1.90 -16.72
C ALA A 164 9.46 0.97 -15.54
N SER A 165 10.60 1.21 -14.89
CA SER A 165 11.02 0.52 -13.66
C SER A 165 11.07 1.54 -12.53
N TYR A 166 10.15 1.43 -11.58
CA TYR A 166 10.00 2.39 -10.48
C TYR A 166 9.90 1.74 -9.11
N LEU A 167 9.77 0.41 -9.04
CA LEU A 167 9.75 -0.32 -7.77
C LEU A 167 11.16 -0.61 -7.27
N SER A 168 11.38 -0.39 -5.97
CA SER A 168 12.60 -0.78 -5.27
C SER A 168 12.47 -2.21 -4.73
N HIS A 169 13.49 -2.71 -4.02
CA HIS A 169 13.44 -4.03 -3.36
C HIS A 169 12.49 -4.06 -2.14
N THR A 170 12.03 -2.89 -1.68
CA THR A 170 11.06 -2.75 -0.60
C THR A 170 10.01 -1.72 -0.97
N PHE A 171 8.77 -2.14 -1.18
CA PHE A 171 7.68 -1.24 -1.54
C PHE A 171 6.35 -1.68 -0.93
N THR A 172 5.41 -0.75 -0.87
CA THR A 172 4.02 -0.99 -0.47
C THR A 172 3.05 -0.55 -1.55
N VAL A 173 1.96 -1.29 -1.68
CA VAL A 173 0.83 -1.00 -2.55
C VAL A 173 -0.43 -0.99 -1.70
N GLU A 174 -1.19 0.08 -1.77
CA GLU A 174 -2.45 0.24 -1.04
C GLU A 174 -3.53 0.68 -2.03
N PHE A 175 -4.74 0.15 -1.90
CA PHE A 175 -5.90 0.57 -2.68
C PHE A 175 -7.18 0.07 -2.00
N ASP A 176 -8.32 0.65 -2.36
CA ASP A 176 -9.62 0.11 -1.97
C ASP A 176 -10.26 -0.54 -3.19
N TYR A 177 -10.89 -1.70 -3.01
CA TYR A 177 -11.63 -2.35 -4.08
C TYR A 177 -13.06 -2.64 -3.68
N PHE A 178 -13.92 -2.66 -4.68
CA PHE A 178 -15.32 -3.04 -4.56
C PHE A 178 -15.58 -4.16 -5.54
N VAL A 179 -16.28 -5.19 -5.11
CA VAL A 179 -16.57 -6.34 -5.95
C VAL A 179 -18.03 -6.68 -5.91
N LYS A 180 -18.67 -6.73 -7.09
CA LYS A 180 -20.06 -7.15 -7.22
C LYS A 180 -20.17 -8.67 -7.05
N PRO A 181 -21.31 -9.21 -6.59
CA PRO A 181 -21.56 -10.64 -6.58
C PRO A 181 -21.32 -11.24 -7.97
N TRP A 182 -20.62 -12.37 -8.00
CA TRP A 182 -20.25 -13.12 -9.21
C TRP A 182 -19.26 -12.40 -10.15
N ALA A 183 -18.71 -11.25 -9.75
CA ALA A 183 -17.55 -10.69 -10.44
C ALA A 183 -16.29 -11.48 -10.05
N PHE A 184 -15.28 -11.48 -10.91
CA PHE A 184 -14.04 -12.20 -10.62
C PHE A 184 -13.20 -11.52 -9.53
N GLY A 185 -13.27 -10.18 -9.43
CA GLY A 185 -12.51 -9.40 -8.46
C GLY A 185 -11.53 -8.45 -9.14
N THR A 186 -10.40 -8.21 -8.49
CA THR A 186 -9.32 -7.36 -9.00
C THR A 186 -7.97 -8.02 -8.73
N SER A 187 -6.95 -7.61 -9.47
CA SER A 187 -5.61 -8.18 -9.38
C SER A 187 -4.55 -7.09 -9.38
N VAL A 188 -3.49 -7.31 -8.59
CA VAL A 188 -2.22 -6.59 -8.68
C VAL A 188 -1.27 -7.46 -9.47
N VAL A 189 -0.88 -7.01 -10.66
CA VAL A 189 -0.04 -7.76 -11.61
C VAL A 189 1.37 -7.18 -11.62
N PHE A 190 2.38 -8.05 -11.63
CA PHE A 190 3.79 -7.71 -11.69
C PHE A 190 4.35 -8.04 -13.09
N PRO A 191 4.22 -7.14 -14.07
CA PRO A 191 4.57 -7.44 -15.45
C PRO A 191 6.05 -7.80 -15.61
N LYS A 192 6.30 -8.84 -16.40
CA LYS A 192 7.62 -9.29 -16.83
C LYS A 192 7.82 -8.91 -18.29
N ALA A 193 9.02 -8.46 -18.64
CA ALA A 193 9.36 -8.22 -20.03
C ALA A 193 9.23 -9.52 -20.85
N ALA A 194 8.48 -9.46 -21.96
CA ALA A 194 8.39 -10.51 -22.97
C ALA A 194 7.81 -11.87 -22.53
N GLN A 195 6.88 -11.90 -21.56
CA GLN A 195 6.12 -13.11 -21.17
C GLN A 195 4.61 -12.90 -21.32
N VAL A 196 3.85 -14.00 -21.46
CA VAL A 196 2.40 -14.00 -21.70
C VAL A 196 1.58 -14.21 -20.41
N ASN A 197 2.24 -14.49 -19.29
CA ASN A 197 1.63 -14.89 -18.01
C ASN A 197 2.36 -14.21 -16.84
N ASP A 198 1.96 -12.99 -16.53
CA ASP A 198 2.58 -12.20 -15.48
C ASP A 198 2.13 -12.67 -14.08
N PRO A 199 3.05 -12.73 -13.09
CA PRO A 199 2.68 -13.00 -11.71
C PRO A 199 1.65 -11.99 -11.21
N ALA A 200 0.58 -12.47 -10.60
CA ALA A 200 -0.47 -11.62 -10.05
C ALA A 200 -0.85 -12.06 -8.64
N ILE A 201 -1.31 -11.09 -7.85
CA ILE A 201 -2.08 -11.33 -6.63
C ILE A 201 -3.52 -11.00 -6.98
N GLU A 202 -4.40 -11.98 -6.81
CA GLU A 202 -5.82 -11.89 -7.13
C GLU A 202 -6.64 -11.75 -5.87
N PHE A 203 -7.62 -10.84 -5.89
CA PHE A 203 -8.54 -10.54 -4.81
C PHE A 203 -9.96 -10.81 -5.29
N ASN A 204 -10.53 -11.94 -4.89
CA ASN A 204 -11.82 -12.35 -5.44
C ASN A 204 -13.02 -11.74 -4.69
N ASN A 205 -14.23 -12.13 -5.11
CA ASN A 205 -15.48 -11.64 -4.56
C ASN A 205 -15.96 -12.34 -3.26
N LEU A 206 -15.19 -13.31 -2.76
CA LEU A 206 -15.47 -14.10 -1.55
C LEU A 206 -14.43 -13.88 -0.45
N GLY A 207 -13.53 -12.90 -0.62
CA GLY A 207 -12.45 -12.61 0.33
C GLY A 207 -11.27 -13.55 0.25
N ARG A 208 -11.15 -14.38 -0.79
CA ARG A 208 -9.93 -15.15 -1.04
C ARG A 208 -8.91 -14.28 -1.77
N VAL A 209 -7.69 -14.33 -1.26
CA VAL A 209 -6.49 -13.81 -1.92
C VAL A 209 -5.69 -14.99 -2.44
N SER A 210 -5.33 -14.99 -3.72
CA SER A 210 -4.50 -16.03 -4.35
C SER A 210 -3.39 -15.43 -5.18
N THR A 211 -2.36 -16.21 -5.46
CA THR A 211 -1.38 -15.89 -6.50
C THR A 211 -1.69 -16.63 -7.78
N ASP A 212 -1.46 -15.97 -8.91
CA ASP A 212 -1.40 -16.61 -10.23
C ASP A 212 -0.02 -16.37 -10.86
N ASN A 213 0.50 -17.37 -11.59
CA ASN A 213 1.82 -17.34 -12.25
C ASN A 213 3.02 -16.97 -11.34
N PHE A 214 2.88 -17.14 -10.02
CA PHE A 214 4.02 -17.17 -9.11
C PHE A 214 4.78 -18.49 -9.28
N PRO A 215 6.06 -18.58 -8.85
CA PRO A 215 6.80 -19.84 -8.87
C PRO A 215 6.15 -20.97 -8.06
N LYS A 216 5.32 -20.61 -7.08
CA LYS A 216 4.47 -21.51 -6.29
C LYS A 216 3.14 -20.81 -6.04
N ASP A 217 2.07 -21.60 -5.98
CA ASP A 217 0.75 -21.08 -5.68
C ASP A 217 0.56 -20.90 -4.17
N PHE A 218 0.13 -19.70 -3.78
CA PHE A 218 -0.25 -19.36 -2.43
C PHE A 218 -1.68 -18.83 -2.44
N SER A 219 -2.39 -19.06 -1.34
CA SER A 219 -3.67 -18.41 -1.10
C SER A 219 -3.97 -18.29 0.38
N GLY A 220 -4.83 -17.34 0.73
CA GLY A 220 -5.43 -17.23 2.05
C GLY A 220 -6.85 -16.69 1.94
N ASP A 221 -7.67 -17.00 2.94
CA ASP A 221 -9.07 -16.58 3.01
C ASP A 221 -9.23 -15.48 4.08
N PHE A 222 -10.01 -14.45 3.75
CA PHE A 222 -10.39 -13.40 4.66
C PHE A 222 -11.08 -14.00 5.90
N PRO A 223 -10.54 -13.80 7.11
CA PRO A 223 -11.04 -14.48 8.31
C PRO A 223 -12.23 -13.75 8.97
N GLY A 224 -12.64 -12.59 8.45
CA GLY A 224 -13.82 -11.86 8.92
C GLY A 224 -15.13 -12.48 8.40
N ASN A 225 -16.26 -11.83 8.70
CA ASN A 225 -17.55 -12.26 8.17
C ASN A 225 -17.62 -12.00 6.65
N THR A 226 -17.95 -13.04 5.87
CA THR A 226 -18.02 -12.99 4.40
C THR A 226 -19.43 -12.90 3.83
N ASP A 227 -20.48 -12.92 4.66
CA ASP A 227 -21.90 -12.94 4.23
C ASP A 227 -22.25 -11.77 3.31
N ASN A 228 -21.51 -10.66 3.41
CA ASN A 228 -21.63 -9.49 2.54
C ASN A 228 -20.26 -8.97 2.09
N PHE A 229 -19.30 -9.85 1.83
CA PHE A 229 -17.99 -9.43 1.32
C PHE A 229 -18.10 -8.76 -0.06
N SER A 230 -18.96 -9.30 -0.92
CA SER A 230 -19.36 -8.61 -2.14
C SER A 230 -20.30 -7.46 -1.82
N ASN A 231 -20.26 -6.39 -2.62
CA ASN A 231 -20.96 -5.12 -2.43
C ASN A 231 -20.49 -4.27 -1.24
N THR A 232 -19.31 -4.54 -0.71
CA THR A 232 -18.64 -3.67 0.28
C THR A 232 -17.28 -3.23 -0.24
N TRP A 233 -16.85 -2.05 0.22
CA TRP A 233 -15.50 -1.59 0.00
C TRP A 233 -14.56 -2.29 0.97
N HIS A 234 -13.47 -2.83 0.43
CA HIS A 234 -12.40 -3.45 1.22
C HIS A 234 -11.09 -2.72 0.94
N HIS A 235 -10.33 -2.46 2.00
CA HIS A 235 -9.00 -1.91 1.87
C HIS A 235 -7.98 -3.03 1.67
N VAL A 236 -7.11 -2.90 0.69
CA VAL A 236 -6.00 -3.82 0.43
C VAL A 236 -4.70 -3.11 0.72
N ALA A 237 -3.83 -3.78 1.46
CA ALA A 237 -2.43 -3.40 1.61
C ALA A 237 -1.53 -4.60 1.24
N VAL A 238 -0.55 -4.36 0.38
CA VAL A 238 0.49 -5.31 0.01
C VAL A 238 1.83 -4.69 0.31
N ILE A 239 2.73 -5.48 0.87
CA ILE A 239 4.12 -5.09 1.09
C ILE A 239 5.01 -6.20 0.56
N PHE A 240 6.00 -5.78 -0.24
CA PHE A 240 7.06 -6.60 -0.77
C PHE A 240 8.36 -6.07 -0.19
N LYS A 241 9.13 -6.91 0.50
CA LYS A 241 10.40 -6.52 1.12
C LYS A 241 11.40 -7.64 0.98
N ASP A 242 12.48 -7.40 0.26
CA ASP A 242 13.60 -8.34 0.12
C ASP A 242 13.10 -9.76 -0.26
N ASN A 243 12.10 -9.81 -1.15
CA ASN A 243 11.45 -11.03 -1.65
C ASN A 243 10.43 -11.71 -0.72
N GLU A 244 10.22 -11.19 0.49
CA GLU A 244 9.06 -11.53 1.32
C GLU A 244 7.85 -10.69 0.90
N LEU A 245 6.67 -11.30 0.84
CA LEU A 245 5.41 -10.64 0.51
C LEU A 245 4.38 -10.89 1.60
N LYS A 246 3.73 -9.83 2.10
CA LYS A 246 2.54 -9.92 2.94
C LYS A 246 1.39 -9.16 2.30
N CYS A 247 0.20 -9.75 2.37
CA CYS A 247 -1.04 -9.18 1.86
C CYS A 247 -2.07 -9.08 2.99
N TYR A 248 -2.74 -7.94 3.05
CA TYR A 248 -3.73 -7.61 4.04
C TYR A 248 -5.02 -7.17 3.34
N VAL A 249 -6.15 -7.56 3.91
CA VAL A 249 -7.48 -7.09 3.52
C VAL A 249 -8.17 -6.61 4.79
N ASP A 250 -8.59 -5.35 4.76
CA ASP A 250 -9.01 -4.56 5.91
C ASP A 250 -8.00 -4.69 7.06
N GLN A 251 -8.44 -5.18 8.21
CA GLN A 251 -7.61 -5.41 9.39
C GLN A 251 -6.90 -6.76 9.45
N TYR A 252 -7.05 -7.61 8.43
CA TYR A 252 -6.54 -8.98 8.50
C TYR A 252 -5.36 -9.18 7.56
N ARG A 253 -4.30 -9.79 8.09
CA ARG A 253 -3.24 -10.36 7.26
C ARG A 253 -3.74 -11.67 6.66
N VAL A 254 -4.04 -11.65 5.36
CA VAL A 254 -4.68 -12.77 4.66
C VAL A 254 -3.64 -13.74 4.08
N MET A 255 -2.53 -13.23 3.55
CA MET A 255 -1.51 -14.08 2.91
C MET A 255 -0.10 -13.62 3.27
N VAL A 256 0.80 -14.59 3.47
CA VAL A 256 2.23 -14.39 3.72
C VAL A 256 3.01 -15.35 2.85
N ILE A 257 3.97 -14.82 2.10
CA ILE A 257 4.87 -15.56 1.24
C ILE A 257 6.31 -15.21 1.66
N PRO A 258 6.99 -16.11 2.39
CA PRO A 258 8.35 -15.85 2.87
C PRO A 258 9.40 -15.65 1.76
N ASP A 259 9.14 -16.25 0.60
CA ASP A 259 10.00 -16.19 -0.57
C ASP A 259 9.11 -16.24 -1.82
N ALA A 260 8.79 -15.06 -2.36
CA ALA A 260 7.99 -14.92 -3.58
C ALA A 260 8.78 -15.32 -4.84
N ASN A 261 10.11 -15.28 -4.76
CA ASN A 261 11.05 -15.45 -5.86
C ASN A 261 10.68 -14.57 -7.07
N LEU A 262 10.43 -13.29 -6.81
CA LEU A 262 10.09 -12.26 -7.79
C LEU A 262 11.08 -11.09 -7.75
N THR A 263 11.15 -10.35 -8.86
CA THR A 263 11.89 -9.08 -8.95
C THR A 263 11.04 -7.99 -9.60
N PRO A 264 9.93 -7.56 -8.94
CA PRO A 264 8.99 -6.61 -9.53
C PRO A 264 9.68 -5.30 -9.93
N LYS A 265 9.31 -4.77 -11.11
CA LYS A 265 9.84 -3.49 -11.64
C LYS A 265 8.74 -2.43 -11.75
N SER A 266 7.52 -2.88 -12.00
CA SER A 266 6.31 -2.07 -12.11
C SER A 266 5.10 -2.91 -11.67
N ILE A 267 3.94 -2.28 -11.61
CA ILE A 267 2.65 -2.88 -11.24
C ILE A 267 1.60 -2.47 -12.27
N GLN A 268 0.69 -3.39 -12.57
CA GLN A 268 -0.60 -3.12 -13.20
C GLN A 268 -1.73 -3.52 -12.27
N PHE A 269 -2.90 -2.94 -12.52
CA PHE A 269 -4.16 -3.32 -11.89
C PHE A 269 -5.09 -3.86 -12.96
N GLY A 270 -5.82 -4.91 -12.66
CA GLY A 270 -6.67 -5.51 -13.68
C GLY A 270 -7.52 -6.67 -13.22
N GLY A 271 -8.13 -7.32 -14.20
CA GLY A 271 -8.98 -8.47 -13.96
C GLY A 271 -9.92 -8.75 -15.13
N ILE A 272 -10.83 -9.71 -14.95
CA ILE A 272 -11.91 -9.94 -15.91
C ILE A 272 -13.01 -8.90 -15.63
N GLY A 273 -13.16 -7.97 -16.57
CA GLY A 273 -14.12 -6.86 -16.48
C GLY A 273 -15.21 -6.95 -17.55
N SER A 274 -16.44 -6.61 -17.16
CA SER A 274 -17.60 -6.45 -18.05
C SER A 274 -18.45 -5.26 -17.59
N LEU A 275 -19.36 -4.76 -18.44
CA LEU A 275 -20.24 -3.63 -18.09
C LEU A 275 -21.07 -3.92 -16.83
N ASP A 276 -21.58 -5.16 -16.71
CA ASP A 276 -22.38 -5.56 -15.55
C ASP A 276 -21.51 -5.81 -14.30
N LYS A 277 -20.31 -6.37 -14.51
CA LYS A 277 -19.36 -6.79 -13.48
C LYS A 277 -17.96 -6.26 -13.78
N PRO A 278 -17.73 -4.95 -13.60
CA PRO A 278 -16.41 -4.38 -13.85
C PRO A 278 -15.44 -4.75 -12.73
N VAL A 279 -14.15 -4.64 -13.01
CA VAL A 279 -13.11 -4.53 -11.97
C VAL A 279 -13.19 -3.12 -11.40
N ILE A 280 -13.29 -2.96 -10.08
CA ILE A 280 -13.52 -1.64 -9.47
C ILE A 280 -12.51 -1.40 -8.35
N PHE A 281 -11.77 -0.29 -8.44
CA PHE A 281 -10.83 0.13 -7.40
C PHE A 281 -10.70 1.65 -7.31
N LYS A 282 -10.19 2.13 -6.16
CA LYS A 282 -9.90 3.54 -5.88
C LYS A 282 -8.79 3.70 -4.86
N ASN A 283 -8.39 4.95 -4.62
CA ASN A 283 -7.44 5.33 -3.56
C ASN A 283 -6.10 4.57 -3.66
N VAL A 284 -5.56 4.46 -4.87
CA VAL A 284 -4.30 3.75 -5.12
C VAL A 284 -3.15 4.57 -4.55
N ARG A 285 -2.24 3.89 -3.85
CA ARG A 285 -0.99 4.45 -3.35
C ARG A 285 0.12 3.42 -3.48
N ILE A 286 1.21 3.82 -4.11
CA ILE A 286 2.43 3.04 -4.21
C ILE A 286 3.55 3.84 -3.56
N ALA A 287 4.31 3.22 -2.67
CA ALA A 287 5.41 3.87 -1.96
C ALA A 287 6.62 2.96 -1.85
N SER A 288 7.82 3.55 -1.87
CA SER A 288 9.07 2.86 -1.54
C SER A 288 9.27 2.84 -0.02
N GLY A 289 9.92 1.80 0.48
CA GLY A 289 10.10 1.53 1.89
C GLY A 289 8.91 0.81 2.50
N GLY A 290 8.75 0.95 3.82
CA GLY A 290 7.73 0.27 4.62
C GLY A 290 8.35 -0.76 5.55
N SER A 291 7.53 -1.33 6.43
CA SER A 291 7.98 -2.39 7.34
C SER A 291 6.88 -3.41 7.57
N MET A 292 7.31 -4.64 7.80
CA MET A 292 6.47 -5.79 8.15
C MET A 292 6.77 -6.33 9.54
N ASN A 293 7.71 -5.71 10.27
CA ASN A 293 8.12 -6.09 11.61
C ASN A 293 8.48 -4.82 12.39
N ILE A 294 7.91 -4.68 13.58
CA ILE A 294 8.13 -3.51 14.43
C ILE A 294 8.80 -4.02 15.71
N VAL A 295 10.12 -4.24 15.65
CA VAL A 295 10.86 -4.73 16.81
C VAL A 295 12.15 -3.92 16.98
N ASN A 296 12.40 -3.45 18.20
CA ASN A 296 13.65 -2.89 18.70
C ASN A 296 14.23 -1.66 17.99
N LYS A 297 13.41 -0.77 17.41
CA LYS A 297 13.90 0.56 17.00
C LYS A 297 14.05 1.47 18.22
N LYS A 298 15.31 1.75 18.62
CA LYS A 298 15.61 2.92 19.47
C LYS A 298 15.32 4.18 18.66
N PHE A 299 14.47 5.06 19.18
CA PHE A 299 14.14 6.31 18.50
C PHE A 299 15.15 7.38 18.90
N THR A 300 16.01 7.76 17.94
CA THR A 300 17.03 8.80 18.11
C THR A 300 16.69 10.09 17.37
N GLY A 301 15.60 10.10 16.59
CA GLY A 301 15.16 11.25 15.81
C GLY A 301 14.46 12.32 16.65
N SER A 302 14.22 13.47 16.03
CA SER A 302 13.39 14.55 16.60
C SER A 302 11.93 14.45 16.19
N LYS A 303 11.61 13.73 15.11
CA LYS A 303 10.24 13.54 14.64
C LYS A 303 10.05 12.25 13.84
N ILE A 304 8.80 11.78 13.77
CA ILE A 304 8.35 10.70 12.90
C ILE A 304 7.22 11.26 12.03
N VAL A 305 7.32 11.12 10.71
CA VAL A 305 6.24 11.47 9.79
C VAL A 305 5.51 10.18 9.41
N THR A 306 4.20 10.15 9.55
CA THR A 306 3.39 8.96 9.24
C THR A 306 2.34 9.28 8.18
N HIS A 307 2.27 8.40 7.17
CA HIS A 307 1.25 8.43 6.11
C HIS A 307 0.26 7.26 6.22
N GLY A 308 0.46 6.39 7.22
CA GLY A 308 -0.32 5.18 7.45
C GLY A 308 -1.34 5.29 8.55
N ILE A 309 -1.70 6.50 8.98
CA ILE A 309 -2.86 6.73 9.86
C ILE A 309 -3.95 7.32 8.97
N ARG A 310 -4.95 6.51 8.64
CA ARG A 310 -6.04 6.84 7.72
C ARG A 310 -7.31 7.14 8.49
N PHE A 311 -8.14 7.99 7.89
CA PHE A 311 -9.41 8.42 8.46
C PHE A 311 -10.51 8.32 7.43
N ASP A 312 -11.74 8.15 7.91
CA ASP A 312 -12.94 8.35 7.09
C ASP A 312 -12.91 9.71 6.39
N VAL A 313 -13.50 9.77 5.19
CA VAL A 313 -13.63 11.01 4.42
C VAL A 313 -14.33 12.06 5.27
N ASP A 314 -13.69 13.23 5.38
CA ASP A 314 -14.16 14.37 6.14
C ASP A 314 -14.44 14.11 7.64
N LYS A 315 -13.81 13.08 8.21
CA LYS A 315 -13.98 12.68 9.61
C LYS A 315 -12.64 12.43 10.31
N ALA A 316 -12.71 12.30 11.63
CA ALA A 316 -11.62 11.91 12.51
C ALA A 316 -11.73 10.45 13.01
N THR A 317 -12.64 9.66 12.43
CA THR A 317 -12.71 8.21 12.70
C THR A 317 -11.48 7.53 12.11
N ILE A 318 -10.62 6.96 12.95
CA ILE A 318 -9.44 6.20 12.51
C ILE A 318 -9.90 4.90 11.86
N LEU A 319 -9.35 4.61 10.69
CA LEU A 319 -9.66 3.39 9.96
C LEU A 319 -8.81 2.20 10.46
N PRO A 320 -9.35 0.96 10.44
CA PRO A 320 -8.70 -0.26 10.93
C PRO A 320 -7.25 -0.48 10.42
N GLU A 321 -6.98 -0.15 9.16
CA GLU A 321 -5.67 -0.29 8.52
C GLU A 321 -4.59 0.63 9.12
N SER A 322 -4.98 1.60 9.94
CA SER A 322 -4.04 2.47 10.66
C SER A 322 -3.27 1.75 11.76
N MET A 323 -3.74 0.57 12.18
CA MET A 323 -3.26 -0.12 13.36
C MET A 323 -1.78 -0.51 13.27
N GLY A 324 -1.25 -0.81 12.10
CA GLY A 324 0.17 -1.16 11.97
C GLY A 324 1.08 0.04 12.27
N THR A 325 0.71 1.22 11.80
CA THR A 325 1.39 2.48 12.16
C THR A 325 1.22 2.81 13.64
N LEU A 326 0.03 2.65 14.20
CA LEU A 326 -0.21 2.90 15.63
C LEU A 326 0.56 1.94 16.53
N ASN A 327 0.62 0.65 16.18
CA ASN A 327 1.44 -0.36 16.85
C ASN A 327 2.93 0.01 16.77
N MET A 328 3.37 0.58 15.65
CA MET A 328 4.74 1.08 15.50
C MET A 328 5.06 2.19 16.49
N ILE A 329 4.20 3.20 16.57
CA ILE A 329 4.38 4.31 17.50
C ILE A 329 4.34 3.80 18.95
N LYS A 330 3.38 2.93 19.29
CA LYS A 330 3.29 2.32 20.61
C LYS A 330 4.58 1.60 20.99
N ASN A 331 5.08 0.71 20.13
CA ASN A 331 6.31 -0.03 20.39
C ASN A 331 7.53 0.89 20.56
N ILE A 332 7.60 2.00 19.82
CA ILE A 332 8.64 3.02 20.02
C ILE A 332 8.50 3.65 21.41
N MET A 333 7.30 4.03 21.82
CA MET A 333 7.07 4.67 23.13
C MET A 333 7.27 3.72 24.31
N ASP A 334 6.93 2.44 24.18
CA ASP A 334 7.18 1.41 25.20
C ASP A 334 8.68 1.20 25.43
N ASN A 335 9.47 1.19 24.35
CA ASN A 335 10.92 1.02 24.41
C ASN A 335 11.67 2.30 24.82
N ASN A 336 10.98 3.44 24.94
CA ASN A 336 11.57 4.72 25.33
C ASN A 336 10.65 5.40 26.38
N PRO A 337 10.65 4.96 27.65
CA PRO A 337 9.66 5.41 28.65
C PRO A 337 9.62 6.92 28.90
N GLU A 338 10.74 7.62 28.72
CA GLU A 338 10.83 9.08 28.86
C GLU A 338 10.35 9.85 27.62
N LEU A 339 10.16 9.16 26.49
CA LEU A 339 9.78 9.78 25.23
C LEU A 339 8.35 10.34 25.33
N LYS A 340 8.22 11.61 24.98
CA LYS A 340 6.93 12.30 24.82
C LYS A 340 6.80 12.83 23.41
N PHE A 341 5.59 12.83 22.88
CA PHE A 341 5.29 13.32 21.54
C PHE A 341 4.20 14.40 21.55
N GLU A 342 4.38 15.41 20.71
CA GLU A 342 3.28 16.18 20.14
C GLU A 342 2.82 15.48 18.87
N VAL A 343 1.54 15.12 18.82
CA VAL A 343 0.89 14.52 17.64
C VAL A 343 0.30 15.66 16.81
N ASP A 344 0.88 15.91 15.65
CA ASP A 344 0.51 17.01 14.77
C ASP A 344 -0.22 16.50 13.53
N GLY A 345 -1.47 16.92 13.34
CA GLY A 345 -2.31 16.54 12.22
C GLY A 345 -2.22 17.54 11.07
N TYR A 346 -2.14 17.03 9.84
CA TYR A 346 -2.07 17.85 8.62
C TYR A 346 -3.10 17.39 7.58
N THR A 347 -3.57 18.35 6.77
CA THR A 347 -4.41 18.11 5.59
C THR A 347 -3.65 18.52 4.33
N ASP A 348 -4.20 18.19 3.16
CA ASP A 348 -3.87 18.94 1.94
C ASP A 348 -4.61 20.29 1.92
N ASN A 349 -4.46 21.05 0.84
CA ASN A 349 -5.08 22.36 0.67
C ASN A 349 -6.50 22.32 0.09
N THR A 350 -7.12 21.15 -0.06
CA THR A 350 -8.48 21.06 -0.59
C THR A 350 -9.50 21.41 0.50
N GLY A 351 -10.53 22.18 0.16
CA GLY A 351 -11.56 22.62 1.10
C GLY A 351 -11.21 23.91 1.86
N ASP A 352 -12.05 24.25 2.84
CA ASP A 352 -11.93 25.48 3.63
C ASP A 352 -10.79 25.40 4.66
N ALA A 353 -10.07 26.50 4.86
CA ALA A 353 -8.91 26.55 5.74
C ALA A 353 -9.26 26.35 7.23
N GLN A 354 -10.37 26.93 7.70
CA GLN A 354 -10.80 26.80 9.09
C GLN A 354 -11.34 25.39 9.35
N HIS A 355 -12.05 24.83 8.38
CA HIS A 355 -12.47 23.44 8.38
C HIS A 355 -11.28 22.48 8.47
N ASN A 356 -10.28 22.65 7.61
CA ASN A 356 -9.06 21.85 7.62
C ASN A 356 -8.29 21.94 8.94
N LEU A 357 -8.20 23.13 9.53
CA LEU A 357 -7.59 23.30 10.85
C LEU A 357 -8.35 22.48 11.92
N THR A 358 -9.67 22.59 11.94
CA THR A 358 -10.53 21.86 12.88
C THR A 358 -10.42 20.35 12.69
N LEU A 359 -10.52 19.87 11.45
CA LEU A 359 -10.43 18.45 11.12
C LEU A 359 -9.06 17.86 11.49
N SER A 360 -7.98 18.59 11.20
CA SER A 360 -6.63 18.15 11.54
C SER A 360 -6.40 18.02 13.06
N GLN A 361 -6.97 18.93 13.86
CA GLN A 361 -6.94 18.86 15.32
C GLN A 361 -7.71 17.64 15.82
N GLN A 362 -8.94 17.44 15.33
CA GLN A 362 -9.75 16.28 15.70
C GLN A 362 -9.06 14.95 15.37
N ARG A 363 -8.38 14.89 14.23
CA ARG A 363 -7.59 13.72 13.82
C ARG A 363 -6.41 13.46 14.76
N ALA A 364 -5.67 14.50 15.15
CA ALA A 364 -4.61 14.38 16.15
C ALA A 364 -5.15 13.90 17.51
N ASP A 365 -6.29 14.45 17.95
CA ASP A 365 -6.98 14.05 19.18
C ASP A 365 -7.44 12.59 19.16
N ALA A 366 -7.97 12.13 18.01
CA ALA A 366 -8.33 10.74 17.81
C ALA A 366 -7.13 9.80 17.91
N VAL A 367 -5.98 10.18 17.30
CA VAL A 367 -4.74 9.40 17.37
C VAL A 367 -4.22 9.31 18.80
N LYS A 368 -4.19 10.43 19.53
CA LYS A 368 -3.83 10.43 20.96
C LYS A 368 -4.76 9.51 21.75
N THR A 369 -6.07 9.65 21.56
CA THR A 369 -7.08 8.84 22.26
C THR A 369 -6.86 7.35 22.01
N GLN A 370 -6.55 6.98 20.76
CA GLN A 370 -6.27 5.61 20.38
C GLN A 370 -4.96 5.08 20.99
N LEU A 371 -3.88 5.86 21.00
CA LEU A 371 -2.64 5.44 21.65
C LEU A 371 -2.81 5.29 23.17
N VAL A 372 -3.63 6.15 23.80
CA VAL A 372 -3.96 6.05 25.23
C VAL A 372 -4.77 4.79 25.52
N SER A 373 -5.76 4.45 24.69
CA SER A 373 -6.53 3.22 24.83
C SER A 373 -5.67 1.96 24.65
N MET A 374 -4.60 2.07 23.88
CA MET A 374 -3.57 1.03 23.72
C MET A 374 -2.58 0.95 24.90
N GLY A 375 -2.68 1.83 25.89
CA GLY A 375 -1.88 1.78 27.13
C GLY A 375 -0.75 2.80 27.24
N ILE A 376 -0.63 3.74 26.30
CA ILE A 376 0.31 4.87 26.46
C ILE A 376 -0.25 5.87 27.48
N ASP A 377 0.59 6.33 28.42
CA ASP A 377 0.19 7.36 29.36
C ASP A 377 -0.17 8.68 28.64
N ALA A 378 -1.37 9.21 28.90
CA ALA A 378 -1.87 10.43 28.26
C ALA A 378 -1.00 11.67 28.49
N SER A 379 -0.22 11.72 29.58
CA SER A 379 0.73 12.80 29.88
C SER A 379 1.95 12.80 28.95
N ARG A 380 2.18 11.70 28.22
CA ARG A 380 3.26 11.58 27.23
C ARG A 380 2.86 12.07 25.83
N LEU A 381 1.60 12.49 25.66
CA LEU A 381 1.04 12.87 24.37
C LEU A 381 0.35 14.24 24.45
N THR A 382 0.75 15.18 23.60
CA THR A 382 -0.01 16.39 23.27
C THR A 382 -0.48 16.33 21.83
N THR A 383 -1.40 17.20 21.44
CA THR A 383 -1.98 17.21 20.10
C THR A 383 -2.02 18.62 19.53
N LYS A 384 -1.89 18.71 18.22
CA LYS A 384 -1.97 19.95 17.47
C LYS A 384 -2.57 19.69 16.09
N GLY A 385 -3.48 20.55 15.66
CA GLY A 385 -3.95 20.59 14.28
C GLY A 385 -3.24 21.71 13.53
N SER A 386 -2.59 21.37 12.43
CA SER A 386 -1.89 22.32 11.56
C SER A 386 -2.66 22.65 10.27
N GLY A 387 -3.76 21.95 9.98
CA GLY A 387 -4.53 22.09 8.74
C GLY A 387 -3.64 21.90 7.52
N ALA A 388 -3.81 22.75 6.51
CA ALA A 388 -3.02 22.75 5.29
C ALA A 388 -1.67 23.51 5.40
N ASN A 389 -1.31 23.99 6.61
CA ASN A 389 -0.09 24.75 6.81
C ASN A 389 1.15 23.83 6.78
N ASN A 390 2.31 24.40 6.46
CA ASN A 390 3.59 23.69 6.38
C ASN A 390 3.51 22.43 5.48
N PRO A 391 3.12 22.57 4.20
CA PRO A 391 3.12 21.46 3.27
C PRO A 391 4.55 20.93 3.09
N ILE A 392 4.69 19.61 3.02
CA ILE A 392 5.98 18.94 2.76
C ILE A 392 6.15 18.56 1.29
N SER A 393 5.10 18.72 0.50
CA SER A 393 5.10 18.51 -0.94
C SER A 393 4.11 19.46 -1.64
N SER A 394 4.15 19.54 -2.97
CA SER A 394 3.21 20.35 -3.75
C SER A 394 1.77 19.87 -3.55
N ASN A 395 0.79 20.78 -3.50
CA ASN A 395 -0.63 20.39 -3.49
C ASN A 395 -1.23 20.25 -4.90
N ASP A 396 -0.44 20.51 -5.94
CA ASP A 396 -0.91 20.52 -7.32
C ASP A 396 -0.99 19.09 -7.89
N THR A 397 -0.31 18.13 -7.26
CA THR A 397 -0.26 16.73 -7.68
C THR A 397 -0.97 15.82 -6.66
N PRO A 398 -1.59 14.71 -7.10
CA PRO A 398 -2.14 13.71 -6.20
C PRO A 398 -1.12 13.17 -5.19
N GLU A 399 0.11 12.88 -5.62
CA GLU A 399 1.20 12.40 -4.75
C GLU A 399 1.55 13.43 -3.68
N GLY A 400 1.66 14.69 -4.08
CA GLY A 400 2.01 15.74 -3.14
C GLY A 400 0.89 16.04 -2.14
N ARG A 401 -0.39 16.00 -2.56
CA ARG A 401 -1.53 16.03 -1.63
C ARG A 401 -1.53 14.82 -0.69
N ALA A 402 -1.26 13.62 -1.21
CA ALA A 402 -1.14 12.41 -0.39
C ALA A 402 -0.02 12.49 0.65
N ASN A 403 1.11 13.12 0.32
CA ASN A 403 2.17 13.41 1.27
C ASN A 403 1.74 14.45 2.32
N ASN A 404 0.98 15.48 1.92
CA ASN A 404 0.55 16.53 2.85
C ASN A 404 -0.49 16.02 3.87
N ARG A 405 -1.35 15.07 3.48
CA ARG A 405 -2.28 14.36 4.38
C ARG A 405 -1.50 13.37 5.27
N ARG A 406 -1.03 13.85 6.42
CA ARG A 406 -0.14 13.08 7.30
C ARG A 406 -0.39 13.39 8.78
N VAL A 407 0.17 12.53 9.63
CA VAL A 407 0.29 12.79 11.07
C VAL A 407 1.77 12.73 11.43
N GLU A 408 2.27 13.77 12.08
CA GLU A 408 3.63 13.83 12.59
C GLU A 408 3.65 13.57 14.12
N PHE A 409 4.67 12.87 14.59
CA PHE A 409 4.98 12.71 16.01
C PHE A 409 6.28 13.45 16.29
N VAL A 410 6.18 14.63 16.90
CA VAL A 410 7.32 15.50 17.19
C VAL A 410 7.78 15.27 18.62
N LYS A 411 9.05 14.90 18.80
CA LYS A 411 9.64 14.66 20.12
C LYS A 411 9.58 15.95 20.94
N MET A 412 8.99 15.86 22.12
CA MET A 412 9.03 16.96 23.09
C MET A 412 10.32 16.91 23.91
N PRO A 413 10.83 18.08 24.36
CA PRO A 413 12.04 18.19 25.17
C PRO A 413 11.93 17.54 26.54
#